data_AF-A0A943IQL5-F1
#
_entry.id   AF-A0A943IQL5-F1
#
_cell.length_a   1.000
_cell.length_b   1.000
_cell.length_c   1.000
_cell.angle_alpha   90.00
_cell.angle_beta   90.00
_cell.angle_gamma   90.00
#
_symmetry.space_group_name_H-M   'P 1'
#
loop_
_entity.id
_entity.type
_entity.pdbx_description
1 polymer ?
#
loop_
_entity_poly.entity_id
_entity_poly.type
_entity_poly.pdbx_seq_one_letter_code
_entity_poly.pdbx_strand_id
1 'polypeptide(L)'
;MDALKVLLERRSIRKYRAVNVSDEVLQEIVEAGLYAPSGLNLQPWYFVVVRTPEKMTQVRAVMSVVALRFNPILQKQFHDHPEVITETNNFLVTLGGAPACVLVYADKPYGAEGRDNVIESISAAIENMQLAAWNRGVGSCWIGAPNHVDCAGLFETGFAAGRGEFVAALTLGYPAEDPKPHKRKGGRYTMV
;
A
#
# COMPACT_ATOMS: atom_id res chain seq x y z
N MET A 1 20.59 4.85 -4.02
CA MET A 1 20.49 6.27 -3.64
C MET A 1 20.96 6.43 -2.20
N ASP A 2 21.30 7.65 -1.81
CA ASP A 2 21.46 7.99 -0.39
C ASP A 2 20.15 7.74 0.38
N ALA A 3 20.22 7.22 1.60
CA ALA A 3 19.04 6.82 2.37
C ALA A 3 18.13 8.01 2.72
N LEU A 4 18.72 9.15 3.11
CA LEU A 4 17.95 10.37 3.38
C LEU A 4 17.28 10.88 2.12
N LYS A 5 17.96 10.80 0.98
CA LYS A 5 17.35 11.16 -0.31
C LYS A 5 16.10 10.34 -0.59
N VAL A 6 16.15 9.01 -0.41
CA VAL A 6 14.98 8.13 -0.61
C VAL A 6 13.83 8.52 0.33
N LEU A 7 14.13 8.70 1.62
CA LEU A 7 13.14 9.08 2.64
C LEU A 7 12.46 10.42 2.32
N LEU A 8 13.22 11.41 1.86
CA LEU A 8 12.74 12.77 1.62
C LEU A 8 12.03 12.92 0.27
N GLU A 9 12.43 12.15 -0.75
CA GLU A 9 11.90 12.29 -2.10
C GLU A 9 10.72 11.36 -2.40
N ARG A 10 10.58 10.23 -1.71
CA ARG A 10 9.47 9.29 -1.95
C ARG A 10 8.10 9.97 -1.86
N ARG A 11 7.22 9.64 -2.81
CA ARG A 11 5.81 10.09 -2.83
C ARG A 11 4.86 8.92 -2.94
N SER A 12 3.59 9.17 -2.63
CA SER A 12 2.50 8.25 -2.98
C SER A 12 2.12 8.48 -4.44
N ILE A 13 2.46 7.50 -5.29
CA ILE A 13 2.24 7.55 -6.74
C ILE A 13 0.91 6.89 -7.07
N ARG A 14 0.09 7.54 -7.88
CA ARG A 14 -1.27 7.15 -8.25
C ARG A 14 -1.49 7.11 -9.77
N LYS A 15 -0.46 7.38 -10.56
CA LYS A 15 -0.44 7.21 -12.02
C LYS A 15 0.84 6.49 -12.44
N TYR A 16 0.69 5.39 -13.17
CA TYR A 16 1.78 4.51 -13.54
C TYR A 16 1.94 4.40 -15.05
N ARG A 17 3.18 4.21 -15.51
CA ARG A 17 3.48 3.89 -16.91
C ARG A 17 3.03 2.46 -17.22
N ALA A 18 2.70 2.21 -18.48
CA ALA A 18 2.39 0.87 -19.01
C ALA A 18 3.68 0.04 -19.22
N VAL A 19 4.47 -0.13 -18.15
CA VAL A 19 5.73 -0.88 -18.13
C VAL A 19 5.72 -1.76 -16.88
N ASN A 20 5.91 -3.06 -17.07
CA ASN A 20 5.96 -4.02 -15.97
C ASN A 20 7.21 -3.79 -15.10
N VAL A 21 7.06 -4.03 -13.80
CA VAL A 21 8.20 -4.15 -12.87
C VAL A 21 8.72 -5.58 -12.97
N SER A 22 10.05 -5.76 -13.05
CA SER A 22 10.63 -7.10 -13.17
C SER A 22 10.48 -7.90 -11.89
N ASP A 23 10.52 -9.23 -12.00
CA ASP A 23 10.38 -10.13 -10.86
C ASP A 23 11.52 -9.93 -9.84
N GLU A 24 12.72 -9.64 -10.31
CA GLU A 24 13.88 -9.35 -9.47
C GLU A 24 13.65 -8.10 -8.62
N VAL A 25 13.14 -7.02 -9.23
CA VAL A 25 12.83 -5.78 -8.51
C VAL A 25 11.68 -5.99 -7.53
N LEU A 26 10.64 -6.73 -7.90
CA LEU A 26 9.54 -7.06 -6.99
C LEU A 26 10.01 -7.90 -5.80
N GLN A 27 10.90 -8.87 -6.03
CA GLN A 27 11.49 -9.70 -4.99
C GLN A 27 12.31 -8.87 -4.01
N GLU A 28 13.17 -7.98 -4.50
CA GLU A 28 13.96 -7.09 -3.64
C GLU A 28 13.08 -6.15 -2.80
N ILE A 29 11.99 -5.62 -3.37
CA ILE A 29 11.04 -4.80 -2.65
C ILE A 29 10.46 -5.58 -1.48
N VAL A 30 9.95 -6.80 -1.74
CA VAL A 30 9.34 -7.65 -0.71
C VAL A 30 10.37 -8.08 0.33
N GLU A 31 11.58 -8.44 -0.11
CA GLU A 31 12.69 -8.79 0.77
C GLU A 31 12.99 -7.65 1.75
N ALA A 32 13.05 -6.39 1.29
CA ALA A 32 13.22 -5.25 2.19
C ALA A 32 12.10 -5.16 3.26
N GLY A 33 10.87 -5.52 2.90
CA GLY A 33 9.75 -5.66 3.84
C GLY A 33 10.00 -6.72 4.91
N LEU A 34 10.58 -7.87 4.54
CA LEU A 34 10.93 -8.94 5.49
C LEU A 34 12.03 -8.55 6.48
N TYR A 35 12.87 -7.57 6.13
CA TYR A 35 13.92 -7.02 7.01
C TYR A 35 13.43 -5.89 7.94
N ALA A 36 12.13 -5.64 8.02
CA ALA A 36 11.58 -4.69 9.00
C ALA A 36 11.73 -5.22 10.44
N PRO A 37 11.85 -4.32 11.44
CA PRO A 37 11.76 -4.72 12.83
C PRO A 37 10.36 -5.27 13.14
N SER A 38 10.29 -6.26 14.02
CA SER A 38 9.02 -6.75 14.56
C SER A 38 9.15 -7.05 16.05
N GLY A 39 8.08 -6.79 16.80
CA GLY A 39 8.03 -7.11 18.23
C GLY A 39 8.30 -8.59 18.48
N LEU A 40 9.19 -8.89 19.44
CA LEU A 40 9.70 -10.24 19.74
C LEU A 40 10.21 -11.03 18.51
N ASN A 41 10.60 -10.34 17.42
CA ASN A 41 10.96 -10.95 16.14
C ASN A 41 9.85 -11.86 15.55
N LEU A 42 8.59 -11.53 15.77
CA LEU A 42 7.44 -12.33 15.33
C LEU A 42 7.32 -12.45 13.81
N GLN A 43 7.82 -11.47 13.05
CA GLN A 43 7.67 -11.39 11.59
C GLN A 43 6.21 -11.66 11.14
N PRO A 44 5.22 -10.91 11.68
CA PRO A 44 3.80 -11.31 11.64
C PRO A 44 3.12 -10.97 10.31
N TRP A 45 3.85 -11.03 9.20
CA TRP A 45 3.40 -10.61 7.89
C TRP A 45 3.31 -11.79 6.93
N TYR A 46 2.28 -11.73 6.08
CA TYR A 46 2.21 -12.51 4.86
C TYR A 46 1.98 -11.58 3.68
N PHE A 47 2.78 -11.72 2.62
CA PHE A 47 2.74 -10.86 1.45
C PHE A 47 2.35 -11.67 0.21
N VAL A 48 1.31 -11.23 -0.50
CA VAL A 48 0.93 -11.78 -1.81
C VAL A 48 1.31 -10.79 -2.89
N VAL A 49 2.30 -11.12 -3.71
CA VAL A 49 2.72 -10.32 -4.87
C VAL A 49 1.84 -10.63 -6.06
N VAL A 50 0.93 -9.72 -6.38
CA VAL A 50 0.03 -9.81 -7.53
C VAL A 50 0.64 -9.06 -8.71
N ARG A 51 0.93 -9.76 -9.80
CA ARG A 51 1.55 -9.15 -11.01
C ARG A 51 1.06 -9.69 -12.35
N THR A 52 0.28 -10.77 -12.37
CA THR A 52 -0.28 -11.27 -13.64
C THR A 52 -1.51 -10.43 -14.03
N PRO A 53 -1.78 -10.23 -15.33
CA PRO A 53 -2.93 -9.46 -15.79
C PRO A 53 -4.27 -9.96 -15.22
N GLU A 54 -4.43 -11.28 -15.12
CA GLU A 54 -5.65 -11.92 -14.62
C GLU A 54 -5.86 -11.60 -13.14
N LYS A 55 -4.81 -11.77 -12.32
CA LYS A 55 -4.89 -11.49 -10.89
C LYS A 55 -4.99 -9.99 -10.60
N MET A 56 -4.33 -9.13 -11.37
CA MET A 56 -4.51 -7.68 -11.26
C MET A 56 -5.93 -7.25 -11.63
N THR A 57 -6.58 -7.92 -12.59
CA THR A 57 -7.99 -7.70 -12.90
C THR A 57 -8.89 -8.07 -11.71
N GLN A 58 -8.61 -9.17 -11.02
CA GLN A 58 -9.31 -9.53 -9.78
C GLN A 58 -9.15 -8.48 -8.68
N VAL A 59 -7.94 -7.95 -8.46
CA VAL A 59 -7.71 -6.87 -7.49
C VAL A 59 -8.53 -5.62 -7.87
N ARG A 60 -8.52 -5.19 -9.13
CA ARG A 60 -9.30 -4.02 -9.59
C ARG A 60 -10.80 -4.23 -9.43
N ALA A 61 -11.31 -5.44 -9.62
CA ALA A 61 -12.72 -5.75 -9.39
C ALA A 61 -13.10 -5.53 -7.91
N VAL A 62 -12.30 -6.04 -6.97
CA VAL A 62 -12.51 -5.78 -5.53
C VAL A 62 -12.41 -4.29 -5.24
N MET A 63 -11.40 -3.61 -5.78
CA MET A 63 -11.21 -2.18 -5.58
C MET A 63 -12.31 -1.30 -6.19
N SER A 64 -13.03 -1.78 -7.20
CA SER A 64 -14.21 -1.09 -7.75
C SER A 64 -15.37 -1.11 -6.75
N VAL A 65 -15.54 -2.20 -6.00
CA VAL A 65 -16.49 -2.28 -4.88
C VAL A 65 -16.05 -1.33 -3.76
N VAL A 66 -14.75 -1.30 -3.45
CA VAL A 66 -14.18 -0.35 -2.47
C VAL A 66 -14.48 1.08 -2.87
N ALA A 67 -14.23 1.47 -4.13
CA ALA A 67 -14.49 2.82 -4.62
C ALA A 67 -15.97 3.21 -4.45
N LEU A 68 -16.90 2.30 -4.80
CA LEU A 68 -18.33 2.53 -4.63
C LEU A 68 -18.70 2.79 -3.16
N ARG A 69 -18.22 1.96 -2.24
CA ARG A 69 -18.55 2.07 -0.80
C ARG A 69 -17.82 3.22 -0.11
N PHE A 70 -16.63 3.58 -0.60
CA PHE A 70 -15.82 4.66 -0.04
C PHE A 70 -16.28 6.03 -0.55
N ASN A 71 -16.99 6.09 -1.69
CA ASN A 71 -17.42 7.35 -2.28
C ASN A 71 -18.25 8.25 -1.34
N PRO A 72 -19.26 7.77 -0.59
CA PRO A 72 -20.00 8.61 0.36
C PRO A 72 -19.10 9.26 1.43
N ILE A 73 -18.05 8.55 1.87
CA ILE A 73 -17.07 9.08 2.83
C ILE A 73 -16.29 10.23 2.18
N LEU A 74 -15.84 10.05 0.92
CA LEU A 74 -15.16 11.09 0.16
C LEU A 74 -16.06 12.31 -0.08
N GLN A 75 -17.32 12.09 -0.47
CA GLN A 75 -18.30 13.16 -0.67
C GLN A 75 -18.48 14.00 0.60
N LYS A 76 -18.57 13.34 1.76
CA LYS A 76 -18.69 14.05 3.04
C LYS A 76 -17.42 14.84 3.40
N GLN A 77 -16.25 14.22 3.23
CA GLN A 77 -14.98 14.80 3.66
C GLN A 77 -14.46 15.90 2.72
N PHE A 78 -14.71 15.77 1.43
CA PHE A 78 -14.16 16.62 0.37
C PHE A 78 -15.26 17.27 -0.47
N HIS A 79 -16.41 17.60 0.15
CA HIS A 79 -17.56 18.20 -0.56
C HIS A 79 -17.21 19.48 -1.33
N ASP A 80 -16.27 20.29 -0.81
CA ASP A 80 -15.77 21.51 -1.46
C ASP A 80 -14.70 21.25 -2.53
N HIS A 81 -14.27 19.99 -2.71
CA HIS A 81 -13.16 19.56 -3.57
C HIS A 81 -13.57 18.37 -4.47
N PRO A 82 -14.53 18.53 -5.39
CA PRO A 82 -15.03 17.46 -6.26
C PRO A 82 -13.96 16.82 -7.15
N GLU A 83 -12.89 17.56 -7.46
CA GLU A 83 -11.72 17.04 -8.17
C GLU A 83 -11.01 15.94 -7.38
N VAL A 84 -10.85 16.09 -6.06
CA VAL A 84 -10.21 15.10 -5.19
C VAL A 84 -11.04 13.82 -5.13
N ILE A 85 -12.37 13.96 -5.10
CA ILE A 85 -13.29 12.82 -5.09
C ILE A 85 -13.16 12.04 -6.40
N THR A 86 -13.21 12.75 -7.53
CA THR A 86 -13.09 12.15 -8.86
C THR A 86 -11.74 11.44 -9.03
N GLU A 87 -10.65 12.11 -8.68
CA GLU A 87 -9.30 11.54 -8.79
C GLU A 87 -9.12 10.32 -7.88
N THR A 88 -9.62 10.37 -6.64
CA THR A 88 -9.52 9.25 -5.70
C THR A 88 -10.33 8.05 -6.19
N ASN A 89 -11.56 8.26 -6.65
CA ASN A 89 -12.37 7.18 -7.23
C ASN A 89 -11.69 6.55 -8.44
N ASN A 90 -11.20 7.37 -9.37
CA ASN A 90 -10.50 6.89 -10.55
C ASN A 90 -9.26 6.07 -10.17
N PHE A 91 -8.49 6.54 -9.18
CA PHE A 91 -7.35 5.79 -8.66
C PHE A 91 -7.79 4.47 -8.02
N LEU A 92 -8.82 4.44 -7.18
CA LEU A 92 -9.27 3.19 -6.55
C LEU A 92 -9.72 2.17 -7.59
N VAL A 93 -10.52 2.57 -8.58
CA VAL A 93 -11.02 1.67 -9.63
C VAL A 93 -9.90 1.12 -10.51
N THR A 94 -8.98 1.98 -10.95
CA THR A 94 -7.96 1.61 -11.94
C THR A 94 -6.63 1.17 -11.34
N LEU A 95 -6.43 1.46 -10.05
CA LEU A 95 -5.13 1.45 -9.36
C LEU A 95 -4.08 2.29 -10.08
N GLY A 96 -4.50 3.35 -10.79
CA GLY A 96 -3.59 4.22 -11.54
C GLY A 96 -2.89 3.54 -12.72
N GLY A 97 -3.35 2.35 -13.12
CA GLY A 97 -2.65 1.51 -14.10
C GLY A 97 -1.46 0.72 -13.52
N ALA A 98 -1.37 0.54 -12.20
CA ALA A 98 -0.30 -0.24 -11.58
C ALA A 98 -0.16 -1.62 -12.24
N PRO A 99 1.05 -2.04 -12.67
CA PRO A 99 1.30 -3.38 -13.19
C PRO A 99 1.38 -4.43 -12.08
N ALA A 100 1.70 -4.04 -10.84
CA ALA A 100 1.81 -4.95 -9.71
C ALA A 100 1.19 -4.36 -8.43
N CYS A 101 0.85 -5.23 -7.50
CA CYS A 101 0.33 -4.89 -6.18
C CYS A 101 0.81 -5.93 -5.16
N VAL A 102 1.27 -5.48 -3.99
CA VAL A 102 1.50 -6.36 -2.84
C VAL A 102 0.28 -6.27 -1.94
N LEU A 103 -0.41 -7.39 -1.73
CA LEU A 103 -1.46 -7.51 -0.72
C LEU A 103 -0.80 -7.96 0.59
N VAL A 104 -1.05 -7.22 1.65
CA VAL A 104 -0.37 -7.37 2.94
C VAL A 104 -1.38 -7.87 3.96
N TYR A 105 -1.01 -8.95 4.66
CA TYR A 105 -1.82 -9.59 5.66
C TYR A 105 -1.09 -9.67 6.99
N ALA A 106 -1.83 -9.53 8.08
CA ALA A 106 -1.36 -9.90 9.41
C ALA A 106 -1.53 -11.42 9.56
N ASP A 107 -0.42 -12.14 9.54
CA ASP A 107 -0.39 -13.60 9.52
C ASP A 107 -0.85 -14.14 10.87
N LYS A 108 -1.82 -15.07 10.86
CA LYS A 108 -2.41 -15.65 12.06
C LYS A 108 -1.77 -17.01 12.40
N PRO A 109 -1.71 -17.37 13.69
CA PRO A 109 -2.23 -16.64 14.85
C PRO A 109 -1.33 -15.49 15.32
N TYR A 110 -1.94 -14.44 15.89
CA TYR A 110 -1.18 -13.39 16.58
C TYR A 110 -0.69 -13.95 17.92
N GLY A 111 0.62 -13.85 18.17
CA GLY A 111 1.19 -14.21 19.46
C GLY A 111 0.73 -13.29 20.60
N ALA A 112 1.40 -13.37 21.75
CA ALA A 112 1.06 -12.61 22.96
C ALA A 112 1.11 -11.07 22.81
N GLU A 113 1.70 -10.55 21.74
CA GLU A 113 1.85 -9.11 21.46
C GLU A 113 0.53 -8.39 21.12
N GLY A 114 -0.52 -9.14 20.78
CA GLY A 114 -1.79 -8.55 20.39
C GLY A 114 -1.76 -7.88 19.01
N ARG A 115 -2.92 -7.42 18.56
CA ARG A 115 -3.10 -6.95 17.18
C ARG A 115 -2.35 -5.63 16.90
N ASP A 116 -2.28 -4.73 17.86
CA ASP A 116 -1.73 -3.38 17.61
C ASP A 116 -0.24 -3.42 17.30
N ASN A 117 0.56 -4.15 18.09
CA ASN A 117 1.99 -4.34 17.81
C ASN A 117 2.25 -5.07 16.48
N VAL A 118 1.37 -6.00 16.11
CA VAL A 118 1.42 -6.67 14.79
C VAL A 118 1.23 -5.65 13.67
N ILE A 119 0.27 -4.75 13.80
CA ILE A 119 0.03 -3.69 12.82
C ILE A 119 1.21 -2.69 12.75
N GLU A 120 1.83 -2.35 13.88
CA GLU A 120 3.04 -1.50 13.91
C GLU A 120 4.20 -2.16 13.14
N SER A 121 4.46 -3.45 13.40
CA SER A 121 5.49 -4.23 12.72
C SER A 121 5.24 -4.30 11.21
N ILE A 122 4.00 -4.55 10.81
CA ILE A 122 3.60 -4.59 9.39
C ILE A 122 3.71 -3.20 8.74
N SER A 123 3.39 -2.14 9.47
CA SER A 123 3.51 -0.77 8.97
C SER A 123 4.97 -0.42 8.66
N ALA A 124 5.91 -0.86 9.51
CA ALA A 124 7.34 -0.74 9.23
C ALA A 124 7.76 -1.53 7.99
N ALA A 125 7.23 -2.75 7.81
CA ALA A 125 7.46 -3.54 6.60
C ALA A 125 6.95 -2.86 5.32
N ILE A 126 5.77 -2.25 5.37
CA ILE A 126 5.22 -1.49 4.24
C ILE A 126 6.10 -0.29 3.90
N GLU A 127 6.56 0.47 4.90
CA GLU A 127 7.46 1.60 4.64
C GLU A 127 8.81 1.13 4.07
N ASN A 128 9.39 0.03 4.57
CA ASN A 128 10.60 -0.55 3.98
C ASN A 128 10.40 -0.90 2.49
N MET A 129 9.29 -1.57 2.14
CA MET A 129 8.95 -1.88 0.75
C MET A 129 8.83 -0.60 -0.09
N GLN A 130 8.20 0.43 0.44
CA GLN A 130 8.04 1.72 -0.23
C GLN A 130 9.37 2.42 -0.50
N LEU A 131 10.31 2.38 0.44
CA LEU A 131 11.65 2.96 0.29
C LEU A 131 12.51 2.16 -0.68
N ALA A 132 12.47 0.83 -0.62
CA ALA A 132 13.16 -0.05 -1.57
C ALA A 132 12.64 0.15 -3.00
N ALA A 133 11.32 0.26 -3.17
CA ALA A 133 10.70 0.55 -4.45
C ALA A 133 11.22 1.88 -5.02
N TRP A 134 11.20 2.95 -4.21
CA TRP A 134 11.68 4.25 -4.65
C TRP A 134 13.17 4.25 -5.02
N ASN A 135 13.99 3.52 -4.27
CA ASN A 135 15.41 3.33 -4.59
C ASN A 135 15.63 2.68 -5.97
N ARG A 136 14.66 1.87 -6.44
CA ARG A 136 14.65 1.25 -7.77
C ARG A 136 13.91 2.08 -8.84
N GLY A 137 13.49 3.30 -8.51
CA GLY A 137 12.69 4.16 -9.39
C GLY A 137 11.24 3.70 -9.55
N VAL A 138 10.79 2.75 -8.72
CA VAL A 138 9.42 2.26 -8.69
C VAL A 138 8.61 3.12 -7.73
N GLY A 139 7.53 3.70 -8.24
CA GLY A 139 6.52 4.40 -7.46
C GLY A 139 5.63 3.44 -6.71
N SER A 140 5.07 3.90 -5.60
CA SER A 140 4.15 3.10 -4.79
C SER A 140 3.06 3.93 -4.12
N CYS A 141 1.94 3.30 -3.80
CA CYS A 141 0.91 3.88 -2.93
C CYS A 141 0.29 2.82 -2.03
N TRP A 142 0.41 3.03 -0.73
CA TRP A 142 -0.26 2.28 0.33
C TRP A 142 -1.74 2.68 0.40
N ILE A 143 -2.62 1.69 0.28
CA ILE A 143 -4.08 1.81 0.32
C ILE A 143 -4.63 1.00 1.51
N GLY A 144 -5.21 1.71 2.48
CA GLY A 144 -5.95 1.11 3.61
C GLY A 144 -7.48 1.16 3.44
N ALA A 145 -7.99 1.79 2.37
CA ALA A 145 -9.42 1.99 2.11
C ALA A 145 -10.30 0.74 2.28
N PRO A 146 -9.90 -0.48 1.84
CA PRO A 146 -10.74 -1.67 2.00
C PRO A 146 -11.15 -1.98 3.45
N ASN A 147 -10.32 -1.61 4.44
CA ASN A 147 -10.61 -1.83 5.87
C ASN A 147 -11.68 -0.88 6.41
N HIS A 148 -11.85 0.29 5.78
CA HIS A 148 -12.82 1.29 6.23
C HIS A 148 -14.24 1.04 5.70
N VAL A 149 -14.41 0.14 4.75
CA VAL A 149 -15.69 -0.11 4.05
C VAL A 149 -16.04 -1.59 3.95
N ASP A 150 -15.52 -2.38 4.89
CA ASP A 150 -15.84 -3.81 5.03
C ASP A 150 -15.59 -4.61 3.73
N CYS A 151 -14.43 -4.38 3.13
CA CYS A 151 -13.97 -5.11 1.93
C CYS A 151 -12.71 -5.94 2.18
N ALA A 152 -12.14 -5.91 3.38
CA ALA A 152 -10.97 -6.72 3.77
C ALA A 152 -11.18 -8.22 3.48
N GLY A 153 -12.34 -8.76 3.87
CA GLY A 153 -12.69 -10.18 3.66
C GLY A 153 -12.69 -10.64 2.20
N LEU A 154 -12.88 -9.72 1.24
CA LEU A 154 -12.78 -10.04 -0.20
C LEU A 154 -11.33 -10.34 -0.60
N PHE A 155 -10.36 -9.65 -0.01
CA PHE A 155 -8.94 -9.93 -0.22
C PHE A 155 -8.47 -11.17 0.53
N GLU A 156 -8.99 -11.40 1.74
CA GLU A 156 -8.66 -12.59 2.54
C GLU A 156 -9.11 -13.86 1.82
N THR A 157 -10.37 -13.92 1.40
CA THR A 157 -10.93 -15.10 0.71
C THR A 157 -10.36 -15.28 -0.69
N GLY A 158 -10.15 -14.20 -1.45
CA GLY A 158 -9.74 -14.27 -2.86
C GLY A 158 -8.25 -14.55 -3.11
N PHE A 159 -7.38 -14.23 -2.14
CA PHE A 159 -5.92 -14.24 -2.36
C PHE A 159 -5.11 -14.92 -1.27
N ALA A 160 -5.59 -15.02 -0.03
CA ALA A 160 -4.81 -15.54 1.09
C ALA A 160 -5.69 -16.26 2.13
N ALA A 161 -6.56 -17.16 1.67
CA ALA A 161 -7.50 -17.85 2.53
C ALA A 161 -6.77 -18.58 3.67
N GLY A 162 -7.14 -18.26 4.91
CA GLY A 162 -6.56 -18.87 6.11
C GLY A 162 -5.22 -18.28 6.57
N ARG A 163 -4.62 -17.33 5.85
CA ARG A 163 -3.35 -16.70 6.26
C ARG A 163 -3.54 -15.62 7.31
N GLY A 164 -4.64 -14.87 7.28
CA GLY A 164 -4.94 -13.90 8.33
C GLY A 164 -5.74 -12.71 7.85
N GLU A 165 -5.62 -11.60 8.57
CA GLU A 165 -6.39 -10.38 8.31
C GLU A 165 -5.74 -9.54 7.23
N PHE A 166 -6.51 -9.04 6.27
CA PHE A 166 -6.00 -8.07 5.30
C PHE A 166 -5.67 -6.73 5.98
N VAL A 167 -4.46 -6.22 5.76
CA VAL A 167 -3.99 -4.96 6.35
C VAL A 167 -3.93 -3.85 5.30
N ALA A 168 -3.40 -4.13 4.12
CA ALA A 168 -3.18 -3.10 3.11
C ALA A 168 -2.97 -3.67 1.71
N ALA A 169 -3.23 -2.84 0.71
CA ALA A 169 -2.71 -3.03 -0.64
C ALA A 169 -1.62 -1.99 -0.93
N LEU A 170 -0.50 -2.43 -1.50
CA LEU A 170 0.59 -1.57 -1.93
C LEU A 170 0.74 -1.67 -3.46
N THR A 171 0.25 -0.67 -4.17
CA THR A 171 0.43 -0.59 -5.63
C THR A 171 1.90 -0.31 -5.97
N LEU A 172 2.40 -0.89 -7.06
CA LEU A 172 3.78 -0.76 -7.54
C LEU A 172 3.81 -0.55 -9.05
N GLY A 173 4.61 0.42 -9.51
CA GLY A 173 4.84 0.68 -10.92
C GLY A 173 5.75 1.89 -11.17
N TYR A 174 6.28 2.04 -12.38
CA TYR A 174 7.08 3.22 -12.71
C TYR A 174 6.20 4.48 -12.79
N PRO A 175 6.56 5.59 -12.12
CA PRO A 175 5.73 6.79 -12.09
C PRO A 175 5.46 7.37 -13.48
N ALA A 176 4.20 7.73 -13.73
CA ALA A 176 3.76 8.56 -14.86
C ALA A 176 3.38 9.98 -14.40
N GLU A 177 3.81 10.35 -13.20
CA GLU A 177 3.60 11.65 -12.58
C GLU A 177 4.77 11.99 -11.66
N ASP A 178 4.92 13.28 -11.35
CA ASP A 178 5.94 13.80 -10.44
C ASP A 178 5.29 14.74 -9.40
N PRO A 179 4.67 14.18 -8.34
CA PRO A 179 3.97 14.98 -7.36
C PRO A 179 4.95 15.75 -6.46
N LYS A 180 4.72 17.07 -6.34
CA LYS A 180 5.53 17.94 -5.49
C LYS A 180 5.42 17.55 -4.00
N PRO A 181 6.49 17.71 -3.21
CA PRO A 181 6.41 17.55 -1.76
C PRO A 181 5.35 18.46 -1.14
N HIS A 182 4.53 17.91 -0.24
CA HIS A 182 3.75 18.72 0.67
C HIS A 182 4.65 19.33 1.76
N LYS A 183 4.37 20.57 2.15
CA LYS A 183 5.05 21.23 3.27
C LYS A 183 4.84 20.43 4.56
N ARG A 184 5.91 20.12 5.27
CA ARG A 184 5.83 19.47 6.58
C ARG A 184 5.35 20.47 7.63
N LYS A 185 4.44 20.03 8.52
CA LYS A 185 3.92 20.84 9.61
C LYS A 185 5.03 21.03 10.66
N GLY A 186 5.24 22.25 11.13
CA GLY A 186 6.14 22.53 12.26
C GLY A 186 5.56 22.05 13.61
N GLY A 187 6.39 22.08 14.66
CA GLY A 187 5.96 21.73 16.03
C GLY A 187 5.59 20.25 16.22
N ARG A 188 6.27 19.34 15.51
CA ARG A 188 6.00 17.89 15.52
C ARG A 188 7.03 17.06 16.29
N TYR A 189 8.02 17.70 16.88
CA TYR A 189 9.00 17.09 17.77
C TYR A 189 9.46 18.12 18.79
N THR A 190 9.86 17.64 19.97
CA THR A 190 10.56 18.41 21.00
C THR A 190 11.88 17.69 21.24
N MET A 191 12.98 18.43 21.27
CA MET A 191 14.27 17.88 21.71
C MET A 191 14.34 18.08 23.22
N VAL A 192 14.45 16.99 23.97
CA VAL A 192 14.61 16.97 25.43
C VAL A 192 15.96 16.38 25.80
#